data_AF-A0A843JRG9-F1
#
_entry.id   AF-A0A843JRG9-F1
#
_cell.length_a   1.000
_cell.length_b   1.000
_cell.length_c   1.000
_cell.angle_alpha   90.00
_cell.angle_beta   90.00
_cell.angle_gamma   90.00
#
_symmetry.space_group_name_H-M   'P 1'
#
loop_
_entity.id
_entity.type
_entity.pdbx_description
1 polymer ?
#
loop_
_entity_poly.entity_id
_entity_poly.type
_entity_poly.pdbx_seq_one_letter_code
_entity_poly.pdbx_strand_id
1 'polypeptide(L)'
;MKYSLAGLFSLLMILFCASQASGDLRTISPGGTVFLGEEGLDISATGVMNGGQIGWWAPGSSRSSDPTELMTVSSPDSFYVSPSAFSGKEGLWYSWPEGSPVFQVKRPQVSVRVYDETADFDATGKWIPRGDAVSFRISSNVYEANSRGGPDGQVDIVLTSPEGAKYSSVSGPSGSFSLSGIPLTSSLTSTGPVWNTGGVTVGTWTVQAELSMNRIKDNMPDTGAGISSPVEVLIQNINPLIKAPVAIEIRTPEPDITPMVTQTTLPAYSAPVTKPITPVQTVETQVQIPAPTFTHVPPPTYTTVQTIEPTPEKTPESTPVPEPTKAPLGILSIIGAGFVLMVLIRP
;
A
#
# COMPACT_ATOMS: atom_id res chain seq x y z
N MET A 1 -26.02 -32.57 -34.82
CA MET A 1 -26.08 -32.85 -33.35
C MET A 1 -27.29 -32.16 -32.76
N LYS A 2 -27.98 -32.76 -31.77
CA LYS A 2 -29.10 -32.15 -31.05
C LYS A 2 -28.62 -31.67 -29.68
N TYR A 3 -28.11 -30.44 -29.59
CA TYR A 3 -27.88 -29.82 -28.28
C TYR A 3 -29.24 -29.41 -27.70
N SER A 4 -29.60 -29.95 -26.53
CA SER A 4 -30.86 -29.61 -25.87
C SER A 4 -30.84 -28.15 -25.43
N LEU A 5 -31.93 -27.43 -25.70
CA LEU A 5 -32.11 -26.03 -25.31
C LEU A 5 -31.94 -25.81 -23.79
N ALA A 6 -32.22 -26.83 -22.98
CA ALA A 6 -31.99 -26.84 -21.54
C ALA A 6 -30.50 -26.76 -21.14
N GLY A 7 -29.59 -27.32 -21.96
CA GLY A 7 -28.15 -27.24 -21.71
C GLY A 7 -27.59 -25.83 -21.91
N LEU A 8 -28.15 -25.07 -22.85
CA LEU A 8 -27.76 -23.68 -23.10
C LEU A 8 -28.22 -22.76 -21.95
N PHE A 9 -29.42 -23.02 -21.40
CA PHE A 9 -29.97 -22.24 -20.28
C PHE A 9 -29.21 -22.50 -18.97
N SER A 10 -28.80 -23.75 -18.70
CA SER A 10 -27.99 -24.09 -17.52
C SER A 10 -26.60 -23.44 -17.56
N LEU A 11 -25.97 -23.38 -18.75
CA LEU A 11 -24.68 -22.72 -18.93
C LEU A 11 -24.78 -21.19 -18.74
N LEU A 12 -25.89 -20.58 -19.15
CA LEU A 12 -26.12 -19.15 -19.00
C LEU A 12 -26.43 -18.73 -17.55
N MET A 13 -27.11 -19.59 -16.79
CA MET A 13 -27.40 -19.36 -15.35
C MET A 13 -26.14 -19.46 -14.48
N ILE A 14 -25.22 -20.37 -14.79
CA ILE A 14 -23.92 -20.48 -14.08
C ILE A 14 -23.03 -19.25 -14.37
N LEU A 15 -23.18 -18.63 -15.55
CA LEU A 15 -22.39 -17.45 -15.94
C LEU A 15 -22.88 -16.13 -15.31
N PHE A 16 -24.02 -16.12 -14.60
CA PHE A 16 -24.63 -14.90 -14.04
C PHE A 16 -24.59 -14.82 -12.49
N CYS A 17 -24.04 -15.82 -11.81
CA CYS A 17 -23.88 -15.85 -10.34
C CYS A 17 -22.48 -15.49 -9.84
N ALA A 18 -21.57 -15.05 -10.72
CA ALA A 18 -20.35 -14.34 -10.32
C ALA A 18 -20.67 -12.87 -9.98
N SER A 19 -21.65 -12.64 -9.12
CA SER A 19 -21.74 -11.38 -8.39
C SER A 19 -20.52 -11.32 -7.49
N GLN A 20 -19.47 -10.65 -7.95
CA GLN A 20 -18.36 -10.23 -7.11
C GLN A 20 -18.99 -9.48 -5.95
N ALA A 21 -19.03 -10.08 -4.76
CA ALA A 21 -19.37 -9.33 -3.57
C ALA A 21 -18.30 -8.24 -3.46
N SER A 22 -18.73 -6.98 -3.46
CA SER A 22 -17.89 -5.87 -3.00
C SER A 22 -17.69 -6.06 -1.50
N GLY A 23 -16.77 -6.97 -1.14
CA GLY A 23 -16.25 -7.07 0.20
C GLY A 23 -15.49 -5.79 0.52
N ASP A 24 -15.61 -5.30 1.74
CA ASP A 24 -14.80 -4.19 2.23
C ASP A 24 -13.32 -4.65 2.22
N LEU A 25 -12.40 -3.83 1.69
CA LEU A 25 -10.97 -4.12 1.80
C LEU A 25 -10.50 -4.27 3.26
N ARG A 26 -11.29 -3.89 4.26
CA ARG A 26 -11.02 -4.16 5.69
C ARG A 26 -11.33 -5.59 6.14
N THR A 27 -12.23 -6.32 5.48
CA THR A 27 -12.62 -7.67 5.92
C THR A 27 -11.59 -8.71 5.47
N ILE A 28 -11.04 -9.44 6.44
CA ILE A 28 -9.97 -10.43 6.23
C ILE A 28 -10.51 -11.85 6.43
N SER A 29 -10.58 -12.60 5.34
CA SER A 29 -10.84 -14.05 5.37
C SER A 29 -9.64 -14.83 5.94
N PRO A 30 -9.85 -16.04 6.50
CA PRO A 30 -8.76 -16.93 6.94
C PRO A 30 -7.63 -17.10 5.91
N GLY A 31 -6.41 -16.71 6.30
CA GLY A 31 -5.21 -16.75 5.46
C GLY A 31 -5.10 -15.63 4.42
N GLY A 32 -6.01 -14.65 4.41
CA GLY A 32 -5.98 -13.52 3.49
C GLY A 32 -4.73 -12.64 3.66
N THR A 33 -4.26 -12.04 2.56
CA THR A 33 -3.14 -11.10 2.59
C THR A 33 -3.50 -9.84 3.40
N VAL A 34 -2.59 -9.37 4.25
CA VAL A 34 -2.60 -8.07 4.94
C VAL A 34 -1.24 -7.38 4.79
N PHE A 35 -1.21 -6.05 4.78
CA PHE A 35 0.01 -5.26 4.62
C PHE A 35 0.42 -4.56 5.92
N LEU A 36 1.73 -4.45 6.16
CA LEU A 36 2.26 -3.64 7.26
C LEU A 36 1.72 -2.21 7.16
N GLY A 37 1.24 -1.67 8.29
CA GLY A 37 0.64 -0.34 8.36
C GLY A 37 -0.86 -0.28 8.09
N GLU A 38 -1.52 -1.37 7.65
CA GLU A 38 -2.98 -1.39 7.55
C GLU A 38 -3.64 -1.34 8.92
N GLU A 39 -4.63 -0.45 9.06
CA GLU A 39 -5.33 -0.15 10.31
C GLU A 39 -6.85 -0.23 10.15
N GLY A 40 -7.53 -0.73 11.18
CA GLY A 40 -8.99 -0.89 11.20
C GLY A 40 -9.47 -2.08 10.38
N LEU A 41 -8.72 -3.18 10.37
CA LEU A 41 -9.10 -4.42 9.69
C LEU A 41 -10.04 -5.27 10.55
N ASP A 42 -11.01 -5.93 9.93
CA ASP A 42 -11.86 -6.94 10.57
C ASP A 42 -11.32 -8.34 10.24
N ILE A 43 -10.66 -8.96 11.21
CA ILE A 43 -10.16 -10.34 11.19
C ILE A 43 -11.09 -11.30 11.94
N SER A 44 -12.29 -10.90 12.38
CA SER A 44 -13.19 -11.75 13.18
C SER A 44 -13.60 -13.04 12.46
N ALA A 45 -13.70 -13.01 11.13
CA ALA A 45 -13.95 -14.17 10.26
C ALA A 45 -12.85 -15.26 10.33
N THR A 46 -11.69 -14.96 10.91
CA THR A 46 -10.61 -15.93 11.15
C THR A 46 -10.85 -16.86 12.35
N GLY A 47 -11.87 -16.55 13.17
CA GLY A 47 -12.15 -17.25 14.43
C GLY A 47 -11.32 -16.76 15.62
N VAL A 48 -10.40 -15.80 15.42
CA VAL A 48 -9.66 -15.16 16.52
C VAL A 48 -10.59 -14.20 17.28
N MET A 49 -10.80 -14.49 18.56
CA MET A 49 -11.61 -13.66 19.47
C MET A 49 -10.76 -12.63 20.22
N ASN A 50 -11.40 -11.65 20.85
CA ASN A 50 -10.75 -10.74 21.78
C ASN A 50 -10.10 -11.53 22.95
N GLY A 51 -8.82 -11.27 23.21
CA GLY A 51 -7.98 -12.00 24.16
C GLY A 51 -7.38 -13.30 23.59
N GLY A 52 -7.78 -13.71 22.38
CA GLY A 52 -7.19 -14.84 21.67
C GLY A 52 -5.75 -14.54 21.24
N GLN A 53 -4.99 -15.59 20.93
CA GLN A 53 -3.59 -15.44 20.53
C GLN A 53 -3.35 -15.88 19.09
N ILE A 54 -2.35 -15.26 18.46
CA ILE A 54 -1.83 -15.61 17.14
C ILE A 54 -0.33 -15.84 17.21
N GLY A 55 0.14 -16.85 16.49
CA GLY A 55 1.55 -17.25 16.42
C GLY A 55 2.13 -17.13 15.00
N TRP A 56 3.43 -16.83 14.94
CA TRP A 56 4.25 -16.88 13.73
C TRP A 56 5.51 -17.70 13.96
N TRP A 57 5.97 -18.37 12.90
CA TRP A 57 7.15 -19.23 12.91
C TRP A 57 8.16 -18.70 11.90
N ALA A 58 9.39 -18.47 12.35
CA ALA A 58 10.46 -18.00 11.47
C ALA A 58 10.76 -19.03 10.36
N PRO A 59 11.17 -18.59 9.15
CA PRO A 59 11.53 -19.47 8.06
C PRO A 59 12.51 -20.57 8.48
N GLY A 60 12.14 -21.83 8.23
CA GLY A 60 12.91 -23.02 8.64
C GLY A 60 12.53 -23.61 10.00
N SER A 61 11.64 -22.97 10.77
CA SER A 61 11.11 -23.52 12.03
C SER A 61 10.00 -24.55 11.79
N SER A 62 9.80 -25.47 12.75
CA SER A 62 8.70 -26.44 12.69
C SER A 62 7.40 -25.86 13.26
N ARG A 63 6.25 -26.11 12.63
CA ARG A 63 4.92 -25.82 13.22
C ARG A 63 4.57 -26.72 14.42
N SER A 64 5.40 -27.72 14.73
CA SER A 64 5.27 -28.60 15.92
C SER A 64 6.01 -28.10 17.16
N SER A 65 6.77 -27.00 17.06
CA SER A 65 7.32 -26.29 18.21
C SER A 65 6.47 -25.06 18.52
N ASP A 66 6.71 -24.46 19.69
CA ASP A 66 6.14 -23.16 20.04
C ASP A 66 6.43 -22.10 18.94
N PRO A 67 5.57 -21.08 18.81
CA PRO A 67 5.79 -19.98 17.86
C PRO A 67 7.09 -19.23 18.15
N THR A 68 7.72 -18.70 17.10
CA THR A 68 8.83 -17.75 17.25
C THR A 68 8.35 -16.41 17.81
N GLU A 69 7.13 -16.00 17.46
CA GLU A 69 6.45 -14.83 18.00
C GLU A 69 5.00 -15.19 18.35
N LEU A 70 4.51 -14.70 19.48
CA LEU A 70 3.15 -14.91 19.97
C LEU A 70 2.54 -13.57 20.38
N MET A 71 1.39 -13.23 19.81
CA MET A 71 0.68 -11.96 20.06
C MET A 71 -0.73 -12.23 20.57
N THR A 72 -1.18 -11.47 21.57
CA THR A 72 -2.59 -11.40 21.98
C THR A 72 -3.34 -10.37 21.14
N VAL A 73 -4.49 -10.76 20.60
CA VAL A 73 -5.38 -9.91 19.79
C VAL A 73 -6.46 -9.29 20.68
N SER A 74 -6.41 -7.97 20.86
CA SER A 74 -7.35 -7.24 21.74
C SER A 74 -8.61 -6.72 21.03
N SER A 75 -8.58 -6.59 19.70
CA SER A 75 -9.68 -6.04 18.89
C SER A 75 -9.63 -6.68 17.50
N PRO A 76 -10.30 -7.83 17.28
CA PRO A 76 -10.29 -8.49 15.98
C PRO A 76 -11.11 -7.74 14.93
N ASP A 77 -12.02 -6.85 15.32
CA ASP A 77 -12.88 -6.01 14.49
C ASP A 77 -12.26 -4.65 14.10
N SER A 78 -11.12 -4.30 14.71
CA SER A 78 -10.36 -3.06 14.43
C SER A 78 -8.85 -3.33 14.57
N PHE A 79 -8.39 -4.36 13.90
CA PHE A 79 -7.03 -4.85 13.97
C PHE A 79 -6.06 -3.89 13.27
N TYR A 80 -4.85 -3.75 13.83
CA TYR A 80 -3.77 -2.94 13.28
C TYR A 80 -2.53 -3.80 13.03
N VAL A 81 -2.08 -3.85 11.77
CA VAL A 81 -0.86 -4.57 11.34
C VAL A 81 0.36 -3.69 11.64
N SER A 82 0.59 -3.43 12.94
CA SER A 82 1.62 -2.51 13.42
C SER A 82 3.02 -2.87 12.90
N PRO A 83 3.73 -1.95 12.23
CA PRO A 83 5.10 -2.19 11.78
C PRO A 83 6.06 -2.56 12.91
N SER A 84 5.84 -2.07 14.13
CA SER A 84 6.69 -2.40 15.29
C SER A 84 6.57 -3.86 15.74
N ALA A 85 5.42 -4.49 15.50
CA ALA A 85 5.18 -5.89 15.87
C ALA A 85 5.48 -6.85 14.70
N PHE A 86 5.10 -6.47 13.48
CA PHE A 86 5.08 -7.36 12.32
C PHE A 86 6.26 -7.23 11.34
N SER A 87 7.06 -6.16 11.40
CA SER A 87 8.25 -6.04 10.53
C SER A 87 9.28 -7.13 10.85
N GLY A 88 9.82 -7.76 9.82
CA GLY A 88 10.70 -8.94 9.96
C GLY A 88 9.96 -10.22 10.36
N LYS A 89 8.62 -10.19 10.41
CA LYS A 89 7.72 -11.31 10.70
C LYS A 89 6.63 -11.44 9.63
N GLU A 90 7.00 -11.11 8.39
CA GLU A 90 6.18 -11.30 7.21
C GLU A 90 5.92 -12.79 6.96
N GLY A 91 4.82 -13.11 6.27
CA GLY A 91 4.35 -14.48 6.06
C GLY A 91 3.07 -14.80 6.82
N LEU A 92 2.74 -16.09 6.89
CA LEU A 92 1.45 -16.58 7.39
C LEU A 92 1.43 -16.67 8.92
N TRP A 93 0.44 -16.02 9.53
CA TRP A 93 0.13 -16.09 10.96
C TRP A 93 -1.03 -17.06 11.20
N TYR A 94 -1.03 -17.71 12.36
CA TYR A 94 -2.01 -18.75 12.72
C TYR A 94 -2.60 -18.48 14.10
N SER A 95 -3.80 -18.98 14.39
CA SER A 95 -4.37 -18.95 15.74
C SER A 95 -3.53 -19.85 16.66
N TRP A 96 -3.53 -19.53 17.95
CA TRP A 96 -2.84 -20.31 18.97
C TRP A 96 -3.78 -20.56 20.15
N PRO A 97 -3.91 -21.83 20.62
CA PRO A 97 -3.14 -23.02 20.21
C PRO A 97 -3.67 -23.80 18.99
N GLU A 98 -4.82 -23.44 18.38
CA GLU A 98 -5.52 -24.31 17.41
C GLU A 98 -4.83 -24.42 16.06
N GLY A 99 -4.00 -23.43 15.68
CA GLY A 99 -3.16 -23.49 14.49
C GLY A 99 -3.85 -23.16 13.17
N SER A 100 -5.07 -22.64 13.16
CA SER A 100 -5.81 -22.24 11.95
C SER A 100 -5.19 -21.00 11.30
N PRO A 101 -5.12 -20.88 9.95
CA PRO A 101 -4.60 -19.68 9.28
C PRO A 101 -5.43 -18.43 9.59
N VAL A 102 -4.77 -17.33 9.95
CA VAL A 102 -5.41 -16.04 10.27
C VAL A 102 -5.23 -15.07 9.11
N PHE A 103 -4.00 -14.61 8.85
CA PHE A 103 -3.68 -13.74 7.73
C PHE A 103 -2.22 -13.91 7.28
N GLN A 104 -1.90 -13.51 6.05
CA GLN A 104 -0.53 -13.44 5.54
C GLN A 104 -0.04 -11.97 5.53
N VAL A 105 0.93 -11.64 6.38
CA VAL A 105 1.55 -10.31 6.39
C VAL A 105 2.51 -10.14 5.22
N LYS A 106 2.43 -9.01 4.52
CA LYS A 106 3.39 -8.55 3.51
C LYS A 106 3.85 -7.12 3.79
N ARG A 107 5.10 -6.79 3.44
CA ARG A 107 5.55 -5.39 3.40
C ARG A 107 4.94 -4.70 2.16
N PRO A 108 4.24 -3.56 2.29
CA PRO A 108 3.74 -2.82 1.13
C PRO A 108 4.91 -2.24 0.33
N GLN A 109 4.73 -2.13 -0.98
CA GLN A 109 5.68 -1.52 -1.90
C GLN A 109 4.94 -0.66 -2.91
N VAL A 110 5.47 0.52 -3.26
CA VAL A 110 4.91 1.38 -4.31
C VAL A 110 5.98 2.16 -5.06
N SER A 111 5.81 2.29 -6.36
CA SER A 111 6.59 3.14 -7.25
C SER A 111 5.70 3.70 -8.36
N VAL A 112 6.03 4.89 -8.88
CA VAL A 112 5.30 5.54 -9.96
C VAL A 112 6.24 5.90 -11.11
N ARG A 113 5.71 5.88 -12.32
CA ARG A 113 6.34 6.37 -13.54
C ARG A 113 5.37 7.25 -14.32
N VAL A 114 5.93 8.17 -15.08
CA VAL A 114 5.18 9.04 -15.99
C VAL A 114 5.41 8.53 -17.40
N TYR A 115 4.34 8.18 -18.12
CA TYR A 115 4.43 7.66 -19.47
C TYR A 115 3.71 8.58 -20.44
N ASP A 116 4.39 8.93 -21.52
CA ASP A 116 3.83 9.66 -22.64
C ASP A 116 3.11 8.66 -23.56
N GLU A 117 1.77 8.69 -23.55
CA GLU A 117 0.92 7.82 -24.37
C GLU A 117 0.79 8.36 -25.82
N THR A 118 1.31 9.56 -26.12
CA THR A 118 1.30 10.15 -27.47
C THR A 118 2.59 9.84 -28.22
N ALA A 119 3.74 9.91 -27.53
CA ALA A 119 5.04 9.53 -28.06
C ALA A 119 5.41 8.04 -27.83
N ASP A 120 4.56 7.30 -27.10
CA ASP A 120 4.78 5.91 -26.65
C ASP A 120 6.12 5.70 -25.92
N PHE A 121 6.33 6.44 -24.83
CA PHE A 121 7.63 6.52 -24.16
C PHE A 121 7.56 6.71 -22.64
N ASP A 122 8.45 6.03 -21.91
CA ASP A 122 8.64 6.25 -20.47
C ASP A 122 9.36 7.60 -20.23
N ALA A 123 8.59 8.62 -19.87
CA ALA A 123 9.03 10.00 -19.68
C ALA A 123 9.52 10.31 -18.25
N THR A 124 9.63 9.30 -17.39
CA THR A 124 10.10 9.43 -16.00
C THR A 124 11.51 10.04 -15.94
N GLY A 125 11.66 11.20 -15.28
CA GLY A 125 12.91 11.95 -15.20
C GLY A 125 13.32 12.62 -16.52
N LYS A 126 12.38 12.80 -17.45
CA LYS A 126 12.62 13.33 -18.81
C LYS A 126 11.61 14.43 -19.11
N TRP A 127 11.30 14.68 -20.38
CA TRP A 127 10.43 15.75 -20.82
C TRP A 127 9.28 15.25 -21.69
N ILE A 128 8.19 16.02 -21.73
CA ILE A 128 6.98 15.76 -22.53
C ILE A 128 6.60 17.06 -23.27
N PRO A 129 6.25 17.03 -24.57
CA PRO A 129 5.72 18.20 -25.27
C PRO A 129 4.36 18.64 -24.71
N ARG A 130 4.08 19.95 -24.70
CA ARG A 130 2.72 20.46 -24.42
C ARG A 130 1.76 20.07 -25.53
N GLY A 131 0.73 19.31 -25.16
CA GLY A 131 -0.33 18.82 -26.05
C GLY A 131 -0.55 17.31 -25.87
N ASP A 132 0.50 16.61 -25.47
CA ASP A 132 0.56 15.17 -25.36
C ASP A 132 -0.25 14.66 -24.16
N ALA A 133 -0.78 13.46 -24.32
CA ALA A 133 -1.55 12.73 -23.32
C ALA A 133 -0.65 11.79 -22.52
N VAL A 134 -0.82 11.80 -21.20
CA VAL A 134 0.08 11.17 -20.22
C VAL A 134 -0.69 10.20 -19.34
N SER A 135 -0.05 9.07 -19.00
CA SER A 135 -0.51 8.12 -17.99
C SER A 135 0.44 8.07 -16.78
N PHE A 136 -0.12 7.73 -15.63
CA PHE A 136 0.63 7.33 -14.45
C PHE A 136 0.69 5.80 -14.42
N ARG A 137 1.91 5.26 -14.42
CA ARG A 137 2.15 3.81 -14.34
C ARG A 137 2.65 3.47 -12.94
N ILE A 138 1.77 2.89 -12.13
CA ILE A 138 1.97 2.59 -10.72
C ILE A 138 2.33 1.12 -10.59
N SER A 139 3.50 0.82 -10.04
CA SER A 139 3.92 -0.54 -9.70
C SER A 139 3.88 -0.74 -8.19
N SER A 140 3.15 -1.75 -7.75
CA SER A 140 2.89 -2.04 -6.33
C SER A 140 2.52 -3.50 -6.13
N ASN A 141 2.70 -4.04 -4.92
CA ASN A 141 2.15 -5.34 -4.51
C ASN A 141 0.77 -5.24 -3.85
N VAL A 142 0.26 -4.03 -3.58
CA VAL A 142 -1.00 -3.82 -2.83
C VAL A 142 -2.26 -4.26 -3.59
N TYR A 143 -2.18 -4.42 -4.92
CA TYR A 143 -3.26 -5.03 -5.73
C TYR A 143 -3.71 -6.42 -5.23
N GLU A 144 -2.87 -7.13 -4.47
CA GLU A 144 -3.26 -8.41 -3.86
C GLU A 144 -4.41 -8.26 -2.85
N ALA A 145 -4.63 -7.08 -2.27
CA ALA A 145 -5.77 -6.80 -1.40
C ALA A 145 -7.12 -6.96 -2.12
N ASN A 146 -7.16 -6.87 -3.46
CA ASN A 146 -8.37 -7.09 -4.27
C ASN A 146 -8.98 -8.50 -4.09
N SER A 147 -8.20 -9.45 -3.54
CA SER A 147 -8.68 -10.78 -3.15
C SER A 147 -9.74 -10.76 -2.03
N ARG A 148 -9.84 -9.66 -1.27
CA ARG A 148 -10.82 -9.45 -0.19
C ARG A 148 -12.19 -9.01 -0.72
N GLY A 149 -12.21 -8.32 -1.86
CA GLY A 149 -13.42 -7.78 -2.47
C GLY A 149 -13.14 -6.50 -3.24
N GLY A 150 -13.23 -6.56 -4.57
CA GLY A 150 -13.12 -5.40 -5.46
C GLY A 150 -11.76 -4.67 -5.46
N PRO A 151 -11.49 -3.85 -6.48
CA PRO A 151 -10.42 -2.86 -6.42
C PRO A 151 -11.02 -1.52 -5.96
N ASP A 152 -11.09 -1.31 -4.65
CA ASP A 152 -11.34 0.04 -4.12
C ASP A 152 -10.13 0.95 -4.40
N GLY A 153 -10.32 2.26 -4.20
CA GLY A 153 -9.24 3.24 -4.34
C GLY A 153 -8.10 2.99 -3.35
N GLN A 154 -6.94 2.57 -3.87
CA GLN A 154 -5.81 2.13 -3.06
C GLN A 154 -4.61 3.09 -3.08
N VAL A 155 -4.52 3.90 -4.14
CA VAL A 155 -3.43 4.85 -4.36
C VAL A 155 -3.96 6.24 -4.67
N ASP A 156 -3.30 7.24 -4.10
CA ASP A 156 -3.42 8.63 -4.51
C ASP A 156 -2.16 9.06 -5.27
N ILE A 157 -2.29 9.92 -6.28
CA ILE A 157 -1.20 10.57 -6.99
C ILE A 157 -1.08 12.02 -6.52
N VAL A 158 0.04 12.34 -5.89
CA VAL A 158 0.41 13.73 -5.59
C VAL A 158 1.11 14.32 -6.80
N LEU A 159 0.34 15.00 -7.65
CA LEU A 159 0.85 15.81 -8.75
C LEU A 159 1.09 17.24 -8.25
N THR A 160 2.32 17.73 -8.40
CA THR A 160 2.76 19.06 -7.96
C THR A 160 3.29 19.86 -9.16
N SER A 161 2.83 21.10 -9.34
CA SER A 161 3.29 21.99 -10.42
C SER A 161 4.67 22.60 -10.14
N PRO A 162 5.32 23.24 -11.14
CA PRO A 162 6.59 23.95 -10.97
C PRO A 162 6.54 25.05 -9.90
N GLU A 163 5.35 25.59 -9.63
CA GLU A 163 5.10 26.63 -8.61
C GLU A 163 4.76 26.03 -7.22
N GLY A 164 4.73 24.70 -7.09
CA GLY A 164 4.42 23.99 -5.84
C GLY A 164 2.94 23.73 -5.58
N ALA A 165 2.04 24.01 -6.54
CA ALA A 165 0.60 23.75 -6.37
C ALA A 165 0.30 22.24 -6.50
N LYS A 166 -0.40 21.66 -5.52
CA LYS A 166 -0.87 20.27 -5.57
C LYS A 166 -2.24 20.17 -6.25
N TYR A 167 -2.40 19.15 -7.09
CA TYR A 167 -3.63 18.91 -7.86
C TYR A 167 -4.41 17.72 -7.29
N SER A 168 -5.73 17.81 -7.27
CA SER A 168 -6.64 16.71 -6.92
C SER A 168 -7.19 15.97 -8.15
N SER A 169 -7.09 16.57 -9.34
CA SER A 169 -7.54 16.00 -10.60
C SER A 169 -6.74 16.56 -11.77
N VAL A 170 -6.70 15.80 -12.86
CA VAL A 170 -6.18 16.20 -14.17
C VAL A 170 -7.28 16.19 -15.21
N SER A 171 -7.10 16.93 -16.31
CA SER A 171 -7.98 16.89 -17.48
C SER A 171 -7.26 16.19 -18.63
N GLY A 172 -7.93 15.26 -19.30
CA GLY A 172 -7.40 14.50 -20.43
C GLY A 172 -8.45 14.23 -21.51
N PRO A 173 -8.10 13.42 -22.55
CA PRO A 173 -9.00 13.07 -23.65
C PRO A 173 -10.37 12.52 -23.22
N SER A 174 -10.43 11.79 -22.10
CA SER A 174 -11.66 11.18 -21.55
C SER A 174 -12.42 12.09 -20.57
N GLY A 175 -12.01 13.34 -20.39
CA GLY A 175 -12.57 14.26 -19.40
C GLY A 175 -11.67 14.46 -18.17
N SER A 176 -12.27 14.72 -17.01
CA SER A 176 -11.54 14.87 -15.74
C SER A 176 -11.27 13.51 -15.10
N PHE A 177 -10.06 13.33 -14.57
CA PHE A 177 -9.64 12.14 -13.83
C PHE A 177 -9.21 12.51 -12.42
N SER A 178 -9.78 11.82 -11.41
CA SER A 178 -9.40 11.97 -10.01
C SER A 178 -7.98 11.44 -9.77
N LEU A 179 -7.14 12.21 -9.11
CA LEU A 179 -5.83 11.73 -8.67
C LEU A 179 -5.91 10.97 -7.34
N SER A 180 -7.03 11.01 -6.63
CA SER A 180 -7.27 10.23 -5.40
C SER A 180 -8.13 9.00 -5.67
N GLY A 181 -7.89 7.93 -4.89
CA GLY A 181 -8.69 6.71 -4.92
C GLY A 181 -8.52 5.89 -6.20
N ILE A 182 -7.29 5.82 -6.74
CA ILE A 182 -6.98 5.03 -7.93
C ILE A 182 -6.93 3.54 -7.56
N PRO A 183 -7.71 2.67 -8.22
CA PRO A 183 -7.65 1.23 -8.01
C PRO A 183 -6.38 0.60 -8.59
N LEU A 184 -5.69 -0.25 -7.84
CA LEU A 184 -4.57 -1.05 -8.35
C LEU A 184 -5.11 -2.37 -8.93
N THR A 185 -5.21 -2.47 -10.25
CA THR A 185 -5.79 -3.65 -10.92
C THR A 185 -4.80 -4.80 -11.09
N SER A 186 -3.49 -4.52 -11.05
CA SER A 186 -2.43 -5.53 -11.10
C SER A 186 -1.13 -5.00 -10.49
N SER A 187 -0.06 -5.81 -10.53
CA SER A 187 1.28 -5.40 -10.11
C SER A 187 1.85 -4.21 -10.90
N LEU A 188 1.32 -3.93 -12.10
CA LEU A 188 1.57 -2.71 -12.85
C LEU A 188 0.24 -2.15 -13.36
N THR A 189 -0.25 -1.12 -12.69
CA THR A 189 -1.47 -0.42 -13.06
C THR A 189 -1.14 0.80 -13.91
N SER A 190 -1.76 0.93 -15.08
CA SER A 190 -1.73 2.18 -15.88
C SER A 190 -3.07 2.88 -15.76
N THR A 191 -3.06 4.20 -15.56
CA THR A 191 -4.28 5.02 -15.62
C THR A 191 -4.82 5.17 -17.04
N GLY A 192 -4.02 4.86 -18.07
CA GLY A 192 -4.27 5.30 -19.44
C GLY A 192 -4.06 6.82 -19.61
N PRO A 193 -4.36 7.38 -20.80
CA PRO A 193 -4.15 8.80 -21.13
C PRO A 193 -5.14 9.70 -20.37
N VAL A 194 -4.80 10.04 -19.13
CA VAL A 194 -5.67 10.80 -18.21
C VAL A 194 -5.31 12.28 -18.11
N TRP A 195 -4.08 12.65 -18.45
CA TRP A 195 -3.59 14.02 -18.34
C TRP A 195 -3.15 14.56 -19.69
N ASN A 196 -3.80 15.61 -20.19
CA ASN A 196 -3.36 16.36 -21.36
C ASN A 196 -2.50 17.56 -20.91
N THR A 197 -1.26 17.64 -21.39
CA THR A 197 -0.30 18.68 -21.02
C THR A 197 -0.49 19.99 -21.79
N GLY A 198 -1.40 20.03 -22.78
CA GLY A 198 -1.63 21.19 -23.65
C GLY A 198 -2.05 22.45 -22.89
N GLY A 199 -2.72 22.32 -21.74
CA GLY A 199 -3.19 23.44 -20.93
C GLY A 199 -2.27 23.86 -19.76
N VAL A 200 -1.26 23.07 -19.39
CA VAL A 200 -0.55 23.24 -18.10
C VAL A 200 0.72 24.10 -18.19
N THR A 201 1.20 24.62 -17.06
CA THR A 201 2.42 25.45 -17.03
C THR A 201 3.66 24.68 -17.48
N VAL A 202 4.54 25.36 -18.21
CA VAL A 202 5.86 24.86 -18.62
C VAL A 202 6.79 24.84 -17.40
N GLY A 203 7.54 23.76 -17.22
CA GLY A 203 8.47 23.58 -16.11
C GLY A 203 8.51 22.14 -15.60
N THR A 204 9.26 21.92 -14.52
CA THR A 204 9.35 20.61 -13.86
C THR A 204 8.13 20.37 -12.97
N TRP A 205 7.36 19.34 -13.30
CA TRP A 205 6.29 18.80 -12.47
C TRP A 205 6.81 17.61 -11.67
N THR A 206 6.32 17.45 -10.43
CA THR A 206 6.66 16.30 -9.58
C THR A 206 5.45 15.39 -9.42
N VAL A 207 5.67 14.08 -9.53
CA VAL A 207 4.65 13.03 -9.37
C VAL A 207 5.10 12.06 -8.29
N GLN A 208 4.22 11.75 -7.34
CA GLN A 208 4.45 10.76 -6.30
C GLN A 208 3.17 9.94 -6.08
N ALA A 209 3.30 8.64 -5.78
CA ALA A 209 2.19 7.78 -5.39
C ALA A 209 2.19 7.55 -3.87
N GLU A 210 1.02 7.65 -3.25
CA GLU A 210 0.80 7.37 -1.83
C GLU A 210 -0.20 6.21 -1.70
N LEU A 211 0.10 5.20 -0.89
CA LEU A 211 -0.83 4.10 -0.58
C LEU A 211 -1.90 4.59 0.42
N SER A 212 -2.98 5.14 -0.10
CA SER A 212 -4.12 5.64 0.68
C SER A 212 -4.98 4.52 1.28
N MET A 213 -4.87 3.28 0.78
CA MET A 213 -5.54 2.11 1.35
C MET A 213 -5.25 1.95 2.85
N ASN A 214 -6.31 1.86 3.67
CA ASN A 214 -6.28 1.49 5.10
C ASN A 214 -5.16 2.15 5.92
N ARG A 215 -4.86 3.43 5.65
CA ARG A 215 -3.85 4.27 6.32
C ARG A 215 -2.39 3.83 6.14
N ILE A 216 -2.07 2.97 5.14
CA ILE A 216 -0.69 2.49 4.92
C ILE A 216 0.30 3.66 4.78
N LYS A 217 0.00 4.70 3.99
CA LYS A 217 0.90 5.86 3.84
C LYS A 217 1.19 6.61 5.16
N ASP A 218 0.25 6.61 6.11
CA ASP A 218 0.40 7.30 7.39
C ASP A 218 1.24 6.48 8.37
N ASN A 219 1.09 5.14 8.31
CA ASN A 219 1.73 4.19 9.21
C ASN A 219 3.07 3.62 8.65
N MET A 220 3.31 3.75 7.35
CA MET A 220 4.54 3.36 6.64
C MET A 220 5.08 4.53 5.78
N PRO A 221 5.46 5.67 6.37
CA PRO A 221 5.87 6.88 5.63
C PRO A 221 7.20 6.73 4.87
N ASP A 222 7.91 5.60 5.03
CA ASP A 222 9.16 5.31 4.32
C ASP A 222 8.98 5.28 2.79
N THR A 223 9.92 5.92 2.09
CA THR A 223 10.01 5.88 0.62
C THR A 223 10.17 4.44 0.11
N GLY A 224 9.35 4.08 -0.86
CA GLY A 224 9.26 2.73 -1.43
C GLY A 224 8.36 1.77 -0.65
N ALA A 225 7.83 2.17 0.52
CA ALA A 225 6.84 1.41 1.29
C ALA A 225 5.44 2.01 1.11
N GLY A 226 4.99 2.90 2.00
CA GLY A 226 3.69 3.57 1.93
C GLY A 226 3.64 4.73 0.93
N ILE A 227 4.79 5.28 0.55
CA ILE A 227 4.92 6.43 -0.34
C ILE A 227 6.03 6.14 -1.36
N SER A 228 5.85 6.48 -2.64
CA SER A 228 6.88 6.25 -3.66
C SER A 228 8.02 7.28 -3.55
N SER A 229 9.16 6.98 -4.17
CA SER A 229 10.07 8.07 -4.58
C SER A 229 9.29 9.05 -5.45
N PRO A 230 9.45 10.38 -5.26
CA PRO A 230 8.95 11.36 -6.20
C PRO A 230 9.72 11.22 -7.53
N VAL A 231 9.03 11.40 -8.64
CA VAL A 231 9.64 11.46 -9.98
C VAL A 231 9.32 12.80 -10.63
N GLU A 232 10.25 13.29 -11.43
CA GLU A 232 10.11 14.57 -12.14
C GLU A 232 9.75 14.36 -13.61
N VAL A 233 9.02 15.31 -14.19
CA VAL A 233 8.79 15.42 -15.63
C VAL A 233 8.79 16.89 -16.08
N LEU A 234 9.57 17.21 -17.10
CA LEU A 234 9.67 18.55 -17.67
C LEU A 234 8.63 18.75 -18.78
N ILE A 235 7.61 19.55 -18.52
CA ILE A 235 6.63 19.94 -19.55
C ILE A 235 7.15 21.16 -20.31
N GLN A 236 7.21 21.10 -21.65
CA GLN A 236 7.73 22.20 -22.48
C GLN A 236 7.12 22.25 -23.89
N ASN A 237 7.23 23.38 -24.59
CA ASN A 237 6.57 23.61 -25.88
C ASN A 237 7.18 22.84 -27.07
N ILE A 238 8.46 22.46 -27.00
CA ILE A 238 9.24 21.87 -28.10
C ILE A 238 10.35 20.97 -27.55
N ASN A 239 10.76 19.98 -28.34
CA ASN A 239 11.92 19.14 -28.04
C ASN A 239 13.21 19.99 -28.03
N PRO A 240 13.94 20.10 -26.91
CA PRO A 240 15.15 20.92 -26.79
C PRO A 240 16.33 20.39 -27.63
N LEU A 241 16.24 19.14 -28.12
CA LEU A 241 17.21 18.56 -29.06
C LEU A 241 16.94 18.97 -30.52
N ILE A 242 15.74 19.48 -30.83
CA ILE A 242 15.42 20.05 -32.15
C ILE A 242 15.63 21.56 -32.05
N LYS A 243 16.84 22.02 -32.43
CA LYS A 243 17.06 23.44 -32.72
C LYS A 243 16.07 23.86 -33.81
N ALA A 244 15.36 24.97 -33.59
CA ALA A 244 14.43 25.52 -34.57
C ALA A 244 15.15 25.68 -35.94
N PRO A 245 14.46 25.46 -37.07
CA PRO A 245 15.07 25.60 -38.38
C PRO A 245 15.58 27.04 -38.53
N VAL A 246 16.89 27.16 -38.78
CA VAL A 246 17.50 28.44 -39.15
C VAL A 246 16.83 28.88 -40.45
N ALA A 247 16.16 30.03 -40.43
CA ALA A 247 15.55 30.59 -41.62
C ALA A 247 16.65 30.94 -42.63
N ILE A 248 16.77 30.14 -43.69
CA ILE A 248 17.66 30.45 -44.81
C ILE A 248 16.93 31.48 -45.67
N GLU A 249 17.23 32.76 -45.47
CA GLU A 249 16.85 33.81 -46.42
C GLU A 249 17.57 33.56 -47.76
N ILE A 250 16.86 32.95 -48.72
CA ILE A 250 17.33 32.87 -50.11
C ILE A 250 17.18 34.26 -50.73
N ARG A 251 18.24 35.07 -50.67
CA ARG A 251 18.27 36.38 -51.32
C ARG A 251 18.58 36.23 -52.81
N THR A 252 17.68 36.74 -53.65
CA THR A 252 17.88 36.92 -55.10
C THR A 252 19.07 37.87 -55.34
N PRO A 253 19.97 37.59 -56.30
CA PRO A 253 21.14 38.43 -56.53
C PRO A 253 20.80 39.74 -57.27
N GLU A 254 21.24 40.86 -56.71
CA GLU A 254 21.28 42.20 -57.32
C GLU A 254 22.77 42.61 -57.46
N PRO A 255 23.19 43.35 -58.51
CA PRO A 255 24.58 43.28 -58.97
C PRO A 255 25.59 44.11 -58.17
N ASP A 256 26.74 43.46 -57.95
CA ASP A 256 28.10 43.96 -57.70
C ASP A 256 28.28 45.44 -57.26
N ILE A 257 28.46 45.61 -55.95
CA ILE A 257 29.32 46.64 -55.38
C ILE A 257 30.21 46.04 -54.28
N THR A 258 31.49 45.87 -54.61
CA THR A 258 32.70 45.87 -53.77
C THR A 258 32.60 45.31 -52.33
N PRO A 259 33.36 44.24 -51.96
CA PRO A 259 33.17 43.55 -50.69
C PRO A 259 33.59 44.38 -49.47
N MET A 260 32.62 44.95 -48.74
CA MET A 260 32.83 45.36 -47.35
C MET A 260 32.73 44.14 -46.45
N VAL A 261 33.88 43.66 -45.95
CA VAL A 261 33.94 42.58 -44.95
C VAL A 261 33.30 43.07 -43.65
N THR A 262 32.01 42.82 -43.50
CA THR A 262 31.34 42.93 -42.20
C THR A 262 31.75 41.71 -41.39
N GLN A 263 32.81 41.87 -40.59
CA GLN A 263 33.11 40.91 -39.52
C GLN A 263 31.94 40.93 -38.53
N THR A 264 31.03 39.97 -38.65
CA THR A 264 30.11 39.62 -37.57
C THR A 264 30.97 39.06 -36.44
N THR A 265 31.34 39.92 -35.49
CA THR A 265 32.00 39.52 -34.26
C THR A 265 31.05 38.62 -33.49
N LEU A 266 31.45 37.36 -33.30
CA LEU A 266 30.82 36.47 -32.32
C LEU A 266 30.77 37.21 -30.97
N PRO A 267 29.65 37.14 -30.23
CA PRO A 267 29.67 37.59 -28.84
C PRO A 267 30.73 36.77 -28.10
N ALA A 268 31.72 37.46 -27.54
CA ALA A 268 32.79 36.80 -26.82
C ALA A 268 32.20 35.98 -25.66
N TYR A 269 32.60 34.72 -25.56
CA TYR A 269 32.25 33.88 -24.42
C TYR A 269 32.89 34.47 -23.17
N SER A 270 32.11 35.23 -22.40
CA SER A 270 32.48 35.57 -21.03
C SER A 270 32.37 34.29 -20.20
N ALA A 271 33.53 33.78 -19.76
CA ALA A 271 33.55 32.77 -18.72
C ALA A 271 32.73 33.27 -17.51
N PRO A 272 31.95 32.40 -16.84
CA PRO A 272 31.14 32.81 -15.71
C PRO A 272 32.04 33.46 -14.65
N VAL A 273 31.69 34.68 -14.23
CA VAL A 273 32.42 35.41 -13.20
C VAL A 273 32.31 34.64 -11.89
N THR A 274 33.38 33.96 -11.51
CA THR A 274 33.53 33.40 -10.16
C THR A 274 33.50 34.57 -9.18
N LYS A 275 32.36 34.79 -8.51
CA LYS A 275 32.28 35.75 -7.41
C LYS A 275 33.32 35.35 -6.36
N PRO A 276 34.15 36.28 -5.86
CA PRO A 276 34.99 36.01 -4.70
C PRO A 276 34.12 35.48 -3.56
N ILE A 277 34.52 34.35 -2.99
CA ILE A 277 33.85 33.81 -1.81
C ILE A 277 34.13 34.78 -0.66
N THR A 278 33.15 35.58 -0.27
CA THR A 278 33.26 36.37 0.96
C THR A 278 33.42 35.39 2.11
N PRO A 279 34.48 35.49 2.94
CA PRO A 279 34.62 34.60 4.09
C PRO A 279 33.45 34.84 5.04
N VAL A 280 32.58 33.84 5.15
CA VAL A 280 31.54 33.83 6.17
C VAL A 280 32.25 33.78 7.52
N GLN A 281 32.09 34.81 8.34
CA GLN A 281 32.52 34.73 9.72
C GLN A 281 31.66 33.68 10.42
N THR A 282 32.29 32.61 10.89
CA THR A 282 31.67 31.68 11.83
C THR A 282 31.41 32.42 13.13
N VAL A 283 30.19 32.95 13.29
CA VAL A 283 29.70 33.34 14.61
C VAL A 283 29.40 32.04 15.34
N GLU A 284 30.31 31.63 16.23
CA GLU A 284 30.03 30.58 17.20
C GLU A 284 28.94 31.07 18.16
N THR A 285 27.68 30.84 17.79
CA THR A 285 26.58 30.87 18.74
C THR A 285 26.79 29.70 19.70
N GLN A 286 27.43 29.96 20.84
CA GLN A 286 27.37 29.04 21.97
C GLN A 286 25.92 28.90 22.41
N VAL A 287 25.24 27.88 21.88
CA VAL A 287 23.99 27.39 22.46
C VAL A 287 24.37 26.81 23.80
N GLN A 288 24.23 27.62 24.85
CA GLN A 288 24.39 27.16 26.22
C GLN A 288 23.25 26.18 26.52
N ILE A 289 23.53 24.89 26.31
CA ILE A 289 22.61 23.81 26.70
C ILE A 289 22.39 23.96 28.21
N PRO A 290 21.15 24.23 28.68
CA PRO A 290 20.88 24.17 30.10
C PRO A 290 21.18 22.75 30.56
N ALA A 291 22.06 22.60 31.54
CA ALA A 291 22.39 21.30 32.11
C ALA A 291 21.09 20.58 32.52
N PRO A 292 20.97 19.26 32.31
CA PRO A 292 19.77 18.54 32.71
C PRO A 292 19.55 18.72 34.21
N THR A 293 18.50 19.46 34.57
CA THR A 293 18.03 19.52 35.94
C THR A 293 17.49 18.13 36.27
N PHE A 294 18.33 17.32 36.90
CA PHE A 294 17.88 16.09 37.56
C PHE A 294 16.97 16.49 38.71
N THR A 295 15.67 16.62 38.42
CA THR A 295 14.65 16.57 39.45
C THR A 295 14.81 15.22 40.13
N HIS A 296 15.37 15.23 41.34
CA HIS A 296 15.45 14.05 42.19
C HIS A 296 14.02 13.65 42.57
N VAL A 297 13.39 12.84 41.70
CA VAL A 297 12.20 12.09 42.04
C VAL A 297 12.64 11.16 43.17
N PRO A 298 12.14 11.34 44.41
CA PRO A 298 12.46 10.40 45.47
C PRO A 298 12.02 9.01 45.01
N PRO A 299 12.81 7.95 45.30
CA PRO A 299 12.42 6.60 44.94
C PRO A 299 11.02 6.32 45.53
N PRO A 300 10.15 5.58 44.82
CA PRO A 300 8.83 5.28 45.34
C PRO A 300 8.97 4.63 46.72
N THR A 301 8.30 5.18 47.72
CA THR A 301 8.22 4.58 49.05
C THR A 301 7.45 3.27 48.90
N TYR A 302 8.17 2.18 48.70
CA TYR A 302 7.61 0.85 48.81
C TYR A 302 7.14 0.67 50.26
N THR A 303 5.83 0.80 50.48
CA THR A 303 5.22 0.27 51.69
C THR A 303 5.46 -1.24 51.65
N THR A 304 6.39 -1.71 52.48
CA THR A 304 6.60 -3.13 52.71
C THR A 304 5.28 -3.72 53.22
N VAL A 305 4.52 -4.34 52.33
CA VAL A 305 3.41 -5.21 52.75
C VAL A 305 4.06 -6.28 53.61
N GLN A 306 3.68 -6.35 54.89
CA GLN A 306 4.19 -7.37 55.77
C GLN A 306 3.87 -8.73 55.15
N THR A 307 4.90 -9.55 54.94
CA THR A 307 4.72 -10.98 54.71
C THR A 307 4.00 -11.54 55.92
N ILE A 308 2.70 -11.75 55.79
CA ILE A 308 1.96 -12.63 56.69
C ILE A 308 2.59 -14.01 56.54
N GLU A 309 3.30 -14.42 57.58
CA GLU A 309 3.84 -15.76 57.74
C GLU A 309 2.71 -16.77 57.52
N PRO A 310 2.85 -17.73 56.59
CA PRO A 310 1.80 -18.71 56.36
C PRO A 310 1.68 -19.59 57.60
N THR A 311 0.59 -19.42 58.34
CA THR A 311 0.15 -20.35 59.38
C THR A 311 0.19 -21.77 58.81
N PRO A 312 0.84 -22.74 59.47
CA PRO A 312 0.97 -24.09 58.93
C PRO A 312 -0.41 -24.72 58.72
N GLU A 313 -0.74 -24.96 57.46
CA GLU A 313 -2.01 -25.55 57.07
C GLU A 313 -2.10 -26.99 57.59
N LYS A 314 -3.14 -27.25 58.38
CA LYS A 314 -3.37 -28.55 59.00
C LYS A 314 -3.89 -29.52 57.95
N THR A 315 -3.14 -30.59 57.68
CA THR A 315 -3.48 -31.68 56.75
C THR A 315 -4.96 -32.08 56.85
N PRO A 316 -5.77 -31.92 55.78
CA PRO A 316 -7.12 -32.47 55.76
C PRO A 316 -7.07 -33.98 55.55
N GLU A 317 -7.86 -34.67 56.36
CA GLU A 317 -7.96 -36.13 56.47
C GLU A 317 -8.67 -36.73 55.25
N SER A 318 -8.16 -37.85 54.72
CA SER A 318 -8.66 -38.45 53.48
C SER A 318 -10.08 -39.01 53.63
N THR A 319 -11.04 -38.42 52.93
CA THR A 319 -12.45 -38.87 52.86
C THR A 319 -12.65 -39.72 51.58
N PRO A 320 -13.38 -40.85 51.62
CA PRO A 320 -13.27 -41.90 50.60
C PRO A 320 -13.97 -41.63 49.26
N VAL A 321 -13.55 -42.40 48.25
CA VAL A 321 -14.01 -42.39 46.85
C VAL A 321 -15.52 -42.73 46.74
N PRO A 322 -16.32 -41.98 45.96
CA PRO A 322 -17.72 -42.33 45.72
C PRO A 322 -17.88 -43.45 44.67
N GLU A 323 -18.82 -44.35 44.94
CA GLU A 323 -19.17 -45.52 44.12
C GLU A 323 -20.03 -45.12 42.89
N PRO A 324 -19.90 -45.79 41.71
CA PRO A 324 -20.58 -45.36 40.50
C PRO A 324 -22.09 -45.63 40.50
N THR A 325 -22.89 -44.56 40.49
CA THR A 325 -24.36 -44.61 40.45
C THR A 325 -24.89 -45.08 39.09
N LYS A 326 -25.78 -46.09 39.10
CA LYS A 326 -26.56 -46.53 37.93
C LYS A 326 -27.53 -45.45 37.45
N ALA A 327 -27.54 -45.17 36.15
CA ALA A 327 -28.56 -44.32 35.51
C ALA A 327 -29.90 -45.07 35.32
N PRO A 328 -31.07 -44.42 35.56
CA PRO A 328 -32.38 -44.95 35.21
C PRO A 328 -32.77 -44.65 33.76
N LEU A 329 -33.56 -45.55 33.16
CA LEU A 329 -34.18 -45.42 31.83
C LEU A 329 -35.29 -44.35 31.81
N GLY A 330 -35.45 -43.59 30.70
CA GLY A 330 -36.39 -42.47 30.67
C GLY A 330 -36.77 -41.82 29.33
N ILE A 331 -37.34 -42.60 28.40
CA ILE A 331 -38.45 -42.22 27.46
C ILE A 331 -38.23 -41.15 26.34
N LEU A 332 -38.84 -41.46 25.19
CA LEU A 332 -38.83 -40.80 23.88
C LEU A 332 -39.24 -39.31 23.80
N SER A 333 -38.54 -38.58 22.93
CA SER A 333 -39.04 -37.53 22.01
C SER A 333 -37.96 -37.24 20.92
N ILE A 334 -38.21 -36.74 19.69
CA ILE A 334 -39.44 -36.60 18.86
C ILE A 334 -39.05 -36.56 17.33
N ILE A 335 -40.01 -36.87 16.45
CA ILE A 335 -40.17 -36.55 14.99
C ILE A 335 -38.99 -35.81 14.29
N GLY A 336 -38.26 -36.42 13.34
CA GLY A 336 -38.51 -36.35 11.88
C GLY A 336 -37.56 -35.33 11.19
N ALA A 337 -37.06 -35.44 9.94
CA ALA A 337 -37.18 -36.36 8.81
C ALA A 337 -35.74 -36.65 8.28
N GLY A 338 -35.42 -37.59 7.39
CA GLY A 338 -36.23 -38.31 6.41
C GLY A 338 -35.82 -37.97 4.97
N PHE A 339 -34.57 -38.26 4.59
CA PHE A 339 -34.16 -38.33 3.18
C PHE A 339 -33.37 -39.61 2.93
N VAL A 340 -33.89 -40.46 2.05
CA VAL A 340 -33.34 -41.78 1.71
C VAL A 340 -32.52 -41.66 0.43
N LEU A 341 -31.28 -42.15 0.45
CA LEU A 341 -30.46 -42.33 -0.76
C LEU A 341 -30.25 -43.83 -1.03
N MET A 342 -31.12 -44.39 -1.87
CA MET A 342 -30.99 -45.68 -2.54
C MET A 342 -31.93 -45.65 -3.75
N VAL A 343 -31.70 -46.31 -4.88
CA VAL A 343 -30.55 -47.03 -5.49
C VAL A 343 -30.96 -47.21 -6.96
N LEU A 344 -30.04 -47.44 -7.91
CA LEU A 344 -30.21 -48.47 -8.96
C LEU A 344 -28.96 -48.62 -9.83
N ILE A 345 -28.14 -49.60 -9.46
CA ILE A 345 -27.27 -50.34 -10.38
C ILE A 345 -28.12 -51.49 -10.94
N ARG A 346 -28.04 -51.75 -12.25
CA ARG A 346 -28.14 -53.04 -12.98
C ARG A 346 -28.78 -52.85 -14.37
N PRO A 347 -28.58 -53.81 -15.31
CA PRO A 347 -27.57 -54.87 -15.34
C PRO A 347 -26.42 -54.57 -16.31
#